data_AF-A0A957ZNY3-F1
#
_entry.id   AF-A0A957ZNY3-F1
#
_cell.length_a   1.000
_cell.length_b   1.000
_cell.length_c   1.000
_cell.angle_alpha   90.00
_cell.angle_beta   90.00
_cell.angle_gamma   90.00
#
_symmetry.space_group_name_H-M   'P 1'
#
loop_
_entity.id
_entity.type
_entity.pdbx_description
1 polymer ?
#
loop_
_entity_poly.entity_id
_entity_poly.type
_entity_poly.pdbx_seq_one_letter_code
_entity_poly.pdbx_strand_id
1 'polypeptide(L)'
;FNFGDALPHAIVPAGPLPAISVPVVVDGLSAPGATCKTWPPTLHVVLAGSSAGSGADGLHLAGDGSTVRGLVIGGFDGAGIHIAGSDNRVECSYLGANAAGTAALPNGTGLRVRGSSNQIGGTSIATRNLIAGNTLDGIAVEPGASGQDSLYNHIQGNYIGVQADGVTPLANGRDGIRLGDAPVTAAGTTVNDVASNLVGGDDASAGNVIAHSGRNGITVFCCANNRITANAIYSNTQLGIDLVGADGILGVTANDSGDLDSGGNDLQNFPVLASAAGAATITATLNSAASALYRIEFFAGDACDTSGYGEGERLLDTITLMTNSSGNVQFSQNVAGVPDGAALTATATRLLSAPAGGQVYG
;
A
#
# COMPACT_ATOMS: atom_id res chain seq x y z
N PHE A 1 -0.98 -33.45 -0.45
CA PHE A 1 -2.30 -33.70 -1.04
C PHE A 1 -2.10 -34.32 -2.41
N ASN A 2 -2.86 -35.35 -2.78
CA ASN A 2 -2.80 -35.97 -4.11
C ASN A 2 -3.80 -35.22 -5.01
N PHE A 3 -3.30 -34.42 -5.95
CA PHE A 3 -4.15 -33.56 -6.76
C PHE A 3 -4.55 -34.30 -8.06
N GLY A 4 -5.84 -34.22 -8.44
CA GLY A 4 -6.30 -34.75 -9.74
C GLY A 4 -5.91 -33.83 -10.90
N ASP A 5 -5.98 -34.29 -12.14
CA ASP A 5 -5.35 -33.64 -13.32
C ASP A 5 -5.91 -32.28 -13.76
N ALA A 6 -7.01 -31.79 -13.16
CA ALA A 6 -7.60 -30.50 -13.50
C ALA A 6 -6.93 -29.36 -12.71
N LEU A 7 -6.40 -28.38 -13.45
CA LEU A 7 -5.79 -27.17 -12.91
C LEU A 7 -6.75 -25.97 -13.00
N PRO A 8 -6.68 -25.02 -12.05
CA PRO A 8 -5.89 -25.09 -10.82
C PRO A 8 -6.49 -26.08 -9.80
N HIS A 9 -5.64 -26.66 -8.96
CA HIS A 9 -6.06 -27.55 -7.88
C HIS A 9 -6.63 -26.77 -6.70
N ALA A 10 -7.87 -27.05 -6.33
CA ALA A 10 -8.53 -26.42 -5.19
C ALA A 10 -8.36 -27.22 -3.89
N ILE A 11 -7.95 -26.53 -2.82
CA ILE A 11 -7.99 -26.98 -1.44
C ILE A 11 -9.17 -26.26 -0.79
N VAL A 12 -10.17 -27.01 -0.31
CA VAL A 12 -11.39 -26.47 0.28
C VAL A 12 -11.47 -26.87 1.75
N PRO A 13 -11.06 -26.01 2.70
CA PRO A 13 -11.24 -26.28 4.12
C PRO A 13 -12.72 -26.42 4.47
N ALA A 14 -13.06 -27.41 5.30
CA ALA A 14 -14.42 -27.60 5.81
C ALA A 14 -14.74 -26.75 7.06
N GLY A 15 -13.80 -25.89 7.46
CA GLY A 15 -13.85 -25.03 8.64
C GLY A 15 -12.59 -24.16 8.70
N PRO A 16 -12.46 -23.31 9.74
CA PRO A 16 -11.30 -22.44 9.90
C PRO A 16 -10.00 -23.25 9.98
N LEU A 17 -8.97 -22.80 9.28
CA LEU A 17 -7.64 -23.41 9.37
C LEU A 17 -6.96 -23.04 10.70
N PRO A 18 -6.17 -23.95 11.30
CA PRO A 18 -5.45 -23.66 12.53
C PRO A 18 -4.38 -22.58 12.30
N ALA A 19 -4.07 -21.83 13.36
CA ALA A 19 -2.98 -20.85 13.32
C ALA A 19 -1.62 -21.52 13.11
N ILE A 20 -0.79 -20.90 12.29
CA ILE A 20 0.60 -21.29 12.02
C ILE A 20 1.47 -20.56 13.05
N SER A 21 1.78 -21.22 14.17
CA SER A 21 2.56 -20.67 15.28
C SER A 21 4.06 -20.97 15.19
N VAL A 22 4.46 -21.89 14.31
CA VAL A 22 5.85 -22.23 14.03
C VAL A 22 6.15 -21.83 12.59
N PRO A 23 7.29 -21.17 12.31
CA PRO A 23 7.64 -20.74 10.97
C PRO A 23 7.57 -21.89 9.96
N VAL A 24 6.87 -21.65 8.85
CA VAL A 24 6.77 -22.59 7.72
C VAL A 24 6.96 -21.87 6.39
N VAL A 25 7.27 -22.65 5.37
CA VAL A 25 7.19 -22.20 3.98
C VAL A 25 5.97 -22.86 3.35
N VAL A 26 4.95 -22.06 3.06
CA VAL A 26 3.78 -22.48 2.27
C VAL A 26 4.06 -22.12 0.81
N ASP A 27 4.43 -23.14 0.02
CA ASP A 27 4.93 -22.95 -1.34
C ASP A 27 4.03 -23.59 -2.41
N GLY A 28 3.16 -22.80 -3.01
CA GLY A 28 2.34 -23.21 -4.16
C GLY A 28 3.14 -23.36 -5.46
N LEU A 29 4.36 -22.84 -5.54
CA LEU A 29 5.24 -22.99 -6.72
C LEU A 29 5.88 -24.39 -6.80
N SER A 30 5.72 -25.19 -5.75
CA SER A 30 6.07 -26.61 -5.78
C SER A 30 5.18 -27.44 -6.70
N ALA A 31 4.02 -26.90 -7.11
CA ALA A 31 3.16 -27.52 -8.11
C ALA A 31 3.81 -27.48 -9.51
N PRO A 32 3.84 -28.61 -10.26
CA PRO A 32 4.42 -28.65 -11.59
C PRO A 32 3.83 -27.57 -12.52
N GLY A 33 4.69 -26.79 -13.17
CA GLY A 33 4.31 -25.73 -14.11
C GLY A 33 3.96 -24.38 -13.47
N ALA A 34 3.82 -24.29 -12.14
CA ALA A 34 3.63 -23.01 -11.47
C ALA A 34 4.90 -22.16 -11.53
N THR A 35 4.77 -20.86 -11.80
CA THR A 35 5.93 -19.95 -11.91
C THR A 35 5.56 -18.48 -11.72
N CYS A 36 6.51 -17.74 -11.15
CA CYS A 36 6.44 -16.28 -10.95
C CYS A 36 7.51 -15.53 -11.74
N LYS A 37 8.23 -16.21 -12.63
CA LYS A 37 9.32 -15.59 -13.40
C LYS A 37 8.82 -14.57 -14.42
N THR A 38 7.52 -14.60 -14.73
CA THR A 38 6.83 -13.69 -15.64
C THR A 38 5.56 -13.18 -14.96
N TRP A 39 5.05 -12.04 -15.43
CA TRP A 39 3.79 -11.48 -14.99
C TRP A 39 2.81 -11.41 -16.18
N PRO A 40 1.56 -11.90 -16.05
CA PRO A 40 0.99 -12.61 -14.90
C PRO A 40 1.71 -13.94 -14.57
N PRO A 41 1.80 -14.35 -13.29
CA PRO A 41 2.32 -15.66 -12.90
C PRO A 41 1.37 -16.78 -13.33
N THR A 42 1.90 -18.00 -13.39
CA THR A 42 1.09 -19.22 -13.49
C THR A 42 0.96 -19.82 -12.10
N LEU A 43 -0.25 -19.77 -11.53
CA LEU A 43 -0.55 -20.29 -10.19
C LEU A 43 -1.49 -21.49 -10.29
N HIS A 44 -1.11 -22.62 -9.67
CA HIS A 44 -1.81 -23.90 -9.81
C HIS A 44 -2.53 -24.35 -8.55
N VAL A 45 -2.35 -23.66 -7.42
CA VAL A 45 -2.95 -24.04 -6.14
C VAL A 45 -3.88 -22.93 -5.69
N VAL A 46 -5.15 -23.27 -5.50
CA VAL A 46 -6.18 -22.39 -4.97
C VAL A 46 -6.56 -22.87 -3.57
N LEU A 47 -6.43 -22.01 -2.58
CA LEU A 47 -7.03 -22.18 -1.26
C LEU A 47 -8.40 -21.48 -1.28
N ALA A 48 -9.48 -22.25 -1.28
CA ALA A 48 -10.84 -21.78 -1.47
C ALA A 48 -11.65 -21.83 -0.16
N GLY A 49 -12.05 -20.65 0.32
CA GLY A 49 -12.67 -20.47 1.64
C GLY A 49 -14.18 -20.65 1.71
N SER A 50 -14.86 -20.99 0.60
CA SER A 50 -16.33 -20.99 0.51
C SER A 50 -17.04 -21.89 1.53
N SER A 51 -16.32 -22.83 2.13
CA SER A 51 -16.81 -23.77 3.15
C SER A 51 -16.10 -23.61 4.51
N ALA A 52 -15.26 -22.59 4.68
CA ALA A 52 -14.47 -22.40 5.90
C ALA A 52 -15.28 -21.82 7.07
N GLY A 53 -16.45 -21.25 6.81
CA GLY A 53 -17.33 -20.65 7.81
C GLY A 53 -17.11 -19.15 8.00
N SER A 54 -17.99 -18.51 8.78
CA SER A 54 -17.95 -17.06 9.01
C SER A 54 -16.74 -16.65 9.85
N GLY A 55 -16.14 -15.51 9.53
CA GLY A 55 -14.94 -14.96 10.15
C GLY A 55 -13.66 -15.77 9.89
N ALA A 56 -13.71 -16.84 9.10
CA ALA A 56 -12.54 -17.67 8.84
C ALA A 56 -11.53 -16.91 7.96
N ASP A 57 -10.29 -16.82 8.43
CA ASP A 57 -9.15 -16.41 7.60
C ASP A 57 -8.67 -17.57 6.72
N GLY A 58 -8.05 -17.25 5.58
CA GLY A 58 -7.42 -18.25 4.71
C GLY A 58 -6.18 -18.86 5.35
N LEU A 59 -5.16 -18.03 5.62
CA LEU A 59 -3.99 -18.44 6.40
C LEU A 59 -3.81 -17.48 7.57
N HIS A 60 -3.59 -18.02 8.77
CA HIS A 60 -3.27 -17.23 9.96
C HIS A 60 -1.82 -17.49 10.40
N LEU A 61 -0.92 -16.55 10.11
CA LEU A 61 0.49 -16.58 10.49
C LEU A 61 0.64 -15.97 11.89
N ALA A 62 0.55 -16.81 12.91
CA ALA A 62 0.65 -16.38 14.31
C ALA A 62 2.11 -16.33 14.82
N GLY A 63 3.00 -17.12 14.23
CA GLY A 63 4.43 -17.11 14.52
C GLY A 63 5.21 -16.21 13.57
N ASP A 64 6.49 -16.00 13.90
CA ASP A 64 7.40 -15.17 13.12
C ASP A 64 8.05 -15.99 11.99
N GLY A 65 8.50 -15.32 10.93
CA GLY A 65 9.43 -15.90 9.96
C GLY A 65 8.84 -16.90 8.95
N SER A 66 7.52 -16.95 8.75
CA SER A 66 6.91 -17.78 7.72
C SER A 66 7.00 -17.14 6.33
N THR A 67 6.93 -17.95 5.28
CA THR A 67 6.82 -17.49 3.89
C THR A 67 5.60 -18.12 3.24
N VAL A 68 4.76 -17.32 2.60
CA VAL A 68 3.63 -17.75 1.77
C VAL A 68 3.88 -17.29 0.35
N ARG A 69 3.88 -18.23 -0.61
CA ARG A 69 4.02 -17.88 -2.02
C ARG A 69 3.32 -18.80 -2.99
N GLY A 70 2.98 -18.28 -4.17
CA GLY A 70 2.51 -19.07 -5.30
C GLY A 70 1.09 -19.60 -5.14
N LEU A 71 0.25 -18.94 -4.35
CA LEU A 71 -1.12 -19.36 -4.06
C LEU A 71 -2.14 -18.37 -4.61
N VAL A 72 -3.28 -18.90 -5.00
CA VAL A 72 -4.53 -18.15 -5.10
C VAL A 72 -5.30 -18.39 -3.79
N ILE A 73 -5.69 -17.34 -3.09
CA ILE A 73 -6.44 -17.43 -1.82
C ILE A 73 -7.68 -16.54 -1.94
N GLY A 74 -8.86 -17.17 -1.86
CA GLY A 74 -10.11 -16.45 -2.06
C GLY A 74 -11.33 -17.17 -1.47
N GLY A 75 -12.40 -16.41 -1.30
CA GLY A 75 -13.67 -16.91 -0.77
C GLY A 75 -13.72 -17.04 0.75
N PHE A 76 -12.83 -16.38 1.49
CA PHE A 76 -12.83 -16.35 2.95
C PHE A 76 -13.63 -15.16 3.48
N ASP A 77 -14.51 -15.39 4.46
CA ASP A 77 -15.30 -14.32 5.11
C ASP A 77 -14.40 -13.35 5.91
N GLY A 78 -13.28 -13.86 6.44
CA GLY A 78 -12.20 -13.07 7.05
C GLY A 78 -11.14 -12.59 6.05
N ALA A 79 -9.90 -12.50 6.50
CA ALA A 79 -8.79 -12.12 5.63
C ALA A 79 -8.33 -13.30 4.75
N GLY A 80 -7.86 -13.03 3.53
CA GLY A 80 -7.15 -14.05 2.74
C GLY A 80 -5.91 -14.56 3.49
N ILE A 81 -5.11 -13.63 4.00
CA ILE A 81 -4.02 -13.92 4.94
C ILE A 81 -4.09 -12.95 6.11
N HIS A 82 -4.04 -13.47 7.33
CA HIS A 82 -3.87 -12.71 8.56
C HIS A 82 -2.48 -12.99 9.15
N ILE A 83 -1.67 -11.94 9.26
CA ILE A 83 -0.31 -11.97 9.80
C ILE A 83 -0.32 -11.32 11.18
N ALA A 84 -0.21 -12.11 12.24
CA ALA A 84 -0.08 -11.63 13.61
C ALA A 84 1.38 -11.63 14.10
N GLY A 85 2.23 -12.52 13.55
CA GLY A 85 3.67 -12.54 13.82
C GLY A 85 4.47 -11.54 12.99
N SER A 86 5.77 -11.49 13.23
CA SER A 86 6.74 -10.61 12.57
C SER A 86 7.63 -11.36 11.57
N ASP A 87 8.38 -10.62 10.75
CA ASP A 87 9.36 -11.18 9.80
C ASP A 87 8.78 -12.20 8.79
N ASN A 88 7.47 -12.15 8.52
CA ASN A 88 6.83 -13.00 7.54
C ASN A 88 6.95 -12.41 6.13
N ARG A 89 6.84 -13.28 5.12
CA ARG A 89 6.88 -12.92 3.70
C ARG A 89 5.64 -13.41 2.98
N VAL A 90 5.01 -12.53 2.21
CA VAL A 90 3.94 -12.87 1.28
C VAL A 90 4.34 -12.41 -0.11
N GLU A 91 4.54 -13.37 -1.00
CA GLU A 91 5.12 -13.13 -2.32
C GLU A 91 4.34 -13.90 -3.40
N CYS A 92 4.25 -13.36 -4.61
CA CYS A 92 3.64 -14.03 -5.78
C CYS A 92 2.32 -14.77 -5.48
N SER A 93 1.41 -14.10 -4.80
CA SER A 93 0.12 -14.66 -4.43
C SER A 93 -1.02 -13.77 -4.90
N TYR A 94 -2.15 -14.39 -5.23
CA TYR A 94 -3.39 -13.72 -5.61
C TYR A 94 -4.36 -13.80 -4.43
N LEU A 95 -4.71 -12.65 -3.86
CA LEU A 95 -5.58 -12.54 -2.68
C LEU A 95 -6.87 -11.81 -3.08
N GLY A 96 -7.95 -12.58 -3.24
CA GLY A 96 -9.26 -12.07 -3.64
C GLY A 96 -9.58 -12.13 -5.14
N ALA A 97 -8.66 -12.65 -5.97
CA ALA A 97 -8.83 -12.82 -7.41
C ALA A 97 -8.69 -14.31 -7.82
N ASN A 98 -9.30 -14.70 -8.94
CA ASN A 98 -9.15 -16.04 -9.52
C ASN A 98 -7.72 -16.27 -10.06
N ALA A 99 -7.38 -17.52 -10.42
CA ALA A 99 -6.02 -17.87 -10.90
C ALA A 99 -5.59 -17.16 -12.19
N ALA A 100 -6.53 -16.65 -12.98
CA ALA A 100 -6.23 -15.82 -14.16
C ALA A 100 -6.03 -14.34 -13.80
N GLY A 101 -6.37 -13.93 -12.58
CA GLY A 101 -6.30 -12.55 -12.11
C GLY A 101 -7.32 -11.62 -12.77
N THR A 102 -8.44 -12.15 -13.27
CA THR A 102 -9.42 -11.41 -14.09
C THR A 102 -10.82 -11.35 -13.48
N ALA A 103 -11.11 -12.16 -12.45
CA ALA A 103 -12.39 -12.14 -11.76
C ALA A 103 -12.21 -12.24 -10.25
N ALA A 104 -13.12 -11.64 -9.50
CA ALA A 104 -13.08 -11.65 -8.05
C ALA A 104 -13.39 -13.05 -7.50
N LEU A 105 -12.64 -13.44 -6.48
CA LEU A 105 -12.90 -14.55 -5.57
C LEU A 105 -12.82 -13.97 -4.14
N PRO A 106 -13.83 -13.16 -3.74
CA PRO A 106 -13.64 -12.17 -2.69
C PRO A 106 -13.27 -12.77 -1.35
N ASN A 107 -12.29 -12.17 -0.67
CA ASN A 107 -12.18 -12.29 0.78
C ASN A 107 -12.88 -11.11 1.47
N GLY A 108 -12.94 -11.11 2.79
CA GLY A 108 -13.15 -9.92 3.61
C GLY A 108 -12.10 -8.85 3.28
N THR A 109 -10.92 -8.99 3.87
CA THR A 109 -9.71 -8.20 3.55
C THR A 109 -8.74 -9.08 2.75
N GLY A 110 -8.00 -8.53 1.79
CA GLY A 110 -7.00 -9.31 1.07
C GLY A 110 -5.90 -9.83 2.02
N LEU A 111 -5.23 -8.91 2.69
CA LEU A 111 -4.17 -9.19 3.66
C LEU A 111 -4.27 -8.29 4.90
N ARG A 112 -4.29 -8.88 6.08
CA ARG A 112 -4.35 -8.18 7.37
C ARG A 112 -3.04 -8.38 8.14
N VAL A 113 -2.38 -7.30 8.56
CA VAL A 113 -1.08 -7.29 9.22
C VAL A 113 -1.20 -6.67 10.60
N ARG A 114 -0.67 -7.35 11.60
CA ARG A 114 -0.65 -6.93 13.01
C ARG A 114 0.70 -7.11 13.69
N GLY A 115 1.68 -7.65 12.97
CA GLY A 115 3.07 -7.77 13.41
C GLY A 115 3.99 -6.81 12.67
N SER A 116 5.28 -6.88 13.00
CA SER A 116 6.30 -5.97 12.48
C SER A 116 7.21 -6.64 11.44
N SER A 117 7.98 -5.86 10.70
CA SER A 117 9.04 -6.34 9.79
C SER A 117 8.56 -7.33 8.72
N ASN A 118 7.27 -7.35 8.38
CA ASN A 118 6.76 -8.24 7.35
C ASN A 118 7.01 -7.67 5.94
N GLN A 119 7.29 -8.54 4.99
CA GLN A 119 7.47 -8.19 3.58
C GLN A 119 6.28 -8.68 2.77
N ILE A 120 5.56 -7.74 2.13
CA ILE A 120 4.43 -8.01 1.25
C ILE A 120 4.83 -7.53 -0.14
N GLY A 121 5.18 -8.49 -0.99
CA GLY A 121 5.74 -8.22 -2.30
C GLY A 121 7.24 -7.97 -2.26
N GLY A 122 7.74 -7.11 -3.14
CA GLY A 122 9.15 -6.78 -3.29
C GLY A 122 9.41 -6.06 -4.62
N THR A 123 10.66 -5.67 -4.87
CA THR A 123 11.06 -4.91 -6.08
C THR A 123 11.13 -5.73 -7.36
N SER A 124 10.94 -7.05 -7.27
CA SER A 124 10.96 -7.96 -8.42
C SER A 124 9.55 -8.36 -8.84
N ILE A 125 9.33 -8.55 -10.15
CA ILE A 125 8.09 -9.13 -10.67
C ILE A 125 7.78 -10.51 -10.05
N ALA A 126 8.80 -11.24 -9.61
CA ALA A 126 8.64 -12.58 -9.03
C ALA A 126 8.14 -12.57 -7.58
N THR A 127 8.15 -11.43 -6.92
CA THR A 127 7.61 -11.26 -5.56
C THR A 127 6.26 -10.59 -5.56
N ARG A 128 5.86 -9.92 -6.64
CA ARG A 128 4.60 -9.16 -6.76
C ARG A 128 3.37 -9.97 -6.38
N ASN A 129 2.52 -9.43 -5.52
CA ASN A 129 1.18 -9.98 -5.26
C ASN A 129 0.11 -9.26 -6.09
N LEU A 130 -1.01 -9.94 -6.33
CA LEU A 130 -2.26 -9.35 -6.81
C LEU A 130 -3.27 -9.35 -5.66
N ILE A 131 -3.75 -8.19 -5.23
CA ILE A 131 -4.62 -8.04 -4.07
C ILE A 131 -5.83 -7.21 -4.48
N ALA A 132 -6.86 -7.90 -4.96
CA ALA A 132 -7.95 -7.29 -5.73
C ALA A 132 -9.26 -8.03 -5.49
N GLY A 133 -10.39 -7.38 -5.73
CA GLY A 133 -11.71 -8.00 -5.61
C GLY A 133 -12.13 -8.37 -4.18
N ASN A 134 -11.47 -7.84 -3.14
CA ASN A 134 -11.85 -8.07 -1.75
C ASN A 134 -13.01 -7.15 -1.33
N THR A 135 -13.84 -7.58 -0.38
CA THR A 135 -15.05 -6.84 0.02
C THR A 135 -14.76 -5.63 0.92
N LEU A 136 -13.62 -5.63 1.59
CA LEU A 136 -13.10 -4.54 2.43
C LEU A 136 -11.82 -3.97 1.81
N ASP A 137 -10.77 -3.79 2.62
CA ASP A 137 -9.49 -3.24 2.20
C ASP A 137 -8.68 -4.27 1.41
N GLY A 138 -7.81 -3.80 0.51
CA GLY A 138 -6.80 -4.68 -0.10
C GLY A 138 -5.82 -5.18 0.96
N ILE A 139 -5.08 -4.24 1.56
CA ILE A 139 -4.18 -4.50 2.68
C ILE A 139 -4.58 -3.63 3.86
N ALA A 140 -4.74 -4.23 5.04
CA ALA A 140 -4.93 -3.52 6.29
C ALA A 140 -3.75 -3.79 7.23
N VAL A 141 -2.99 -2.75 7.59
CA VAL A 141 -1.99 -2.80 8.65
C VAL A 141 -2.62 -2.18 9.88
N GLU A 142 -2.87 -3.01 10.88
CA GLU A 142 -3.63 -2.66 12.08
C GLU A 142 -2.72 -2.75 13.32
N PRO A 143 -3.04 -2.06 14.41
CA PRO A 143 -2.43 -2.37 15.71
C PRO A 143 -2.65 -3.85 16.08
N GLY A 144 -1.62 -4.46 16.69
CA GLY A 144 -1.67 -5.85 17.16
C GLY A 144 -2.45 -6.02 18.47
N ALA A 145 -2.26 -7.15 19.15
CA ALA A 145 -2.75 -7.30 20.53
C ALA A 145 -2.07 -6.28 21.46
N SER A 146 -2.57 -6.09 22.69
CA SER A 146 -1.98 -5.13 23.64
C SER A 146 -0.46 -5.27 23.75
N GLY A 147 0.29 -4.21 23.43
CA GLY A 147 1.75 -4.20 23.45
C GLY A 147 2.42 -4.75 22.19
N GLN A 148 1.67 -4.94 21.09
CA GLN A 148 2.20 -5.30 19.77
C GLN A 148 1.97 -4.15 18.78
N ASP A 149 3.07 -3.59 18.30
CA ASP A 149 3.09 -2.59 17.25
C ASP A 149 3.26 -3.24 15.87
N SER A 150 2.75 -2.56 14.84
CA SER A 150 2.92 -2.93 13.44
C SER A 150 3.91 -1.98 12.78
N LEU A 151 5.19 -2.21 13.05
CA LEU A 151 6.30 -1.36 12.62
C LEU A 151 7.07 -1.98 11.47
N TYR A 152 7.70 -1.13 10.66
CA TYR A 152 8.71 -1.55 9.68
C TYR A 152 8.21 -2.63 8.70
N ASN A 153 6.91 -2.68 8.41
CA ASN A 153 6.40 -3.54 7.35
C ASN A 153 6.70 -2.91 5.99
N HIS A 154 7.07 -3.74 5.02
CA HIS A 154 7.39 -3.33 3.66
C HIS A 154 6.30 -3.83 2.71
N ILE A 155 5.56 -2.92 2.10
CA ILE A 155 4.53 -3.22 1.10
C ILE A 155 5.02 -2.67 -0.24
N GLN A 156 5.52 -3.54 -1.11
CA GLN A 156 6.27 -3.11 -2.31
C GLN A 156 5.87 -3.90 -3.56
N GLY A 157 5.80 -3.21 -4.70
CA GLY A 157 5.68 -3.84 -6.00
C GLY A 157 4.38 -4.63 -6.24
N ASN A 158 3.34 -4.42 -5.44
CA ASN A 158 2.06 -5.14 -5.52
C ASN A 158 1.09 -4.47 -6.52
N TYR A 159 0.16 -5.26 -7.08
CA TYR A 159 -1.00 -4.77 -7.82
C TYR A 159 -2.25 -4.85 -6.94
N ILE A 160 -2.91 -3.72 -6.73
CA ILE A 160 -3.99 -3.56 -5.75
C ILE A 160 -5.18 -2.89 -6.43
N GLY A 161 -6.33 -3.57 -6.41
CA GLY A 161 -7.59 -3.08 -7.02
C GLY A 161 -7.66 -3.13 -8.55
N VAL A 162 -6.66 -3.71 -9.21
CA VAL A 162 -6.60 -3.98 -10.65
C VAL A 162 -6.55 -5.48 -10.94
N GLN A 163 -6.80 -5.87 -12.18
CA GLN A 163 -6.57 -7.22 -12.68
C GLN A 163 -5.07 -7.48 -12.87
N ALA A 164 -4.72 -8.71 -13.24
CA ALA A 164 -3.32 -9.09 -13.49
C ALA A 164 -2.67 -8.34 -14.66
N ASP A 165 -3.42 -7.66 -15.53
CA ASP A 165 -2.86 -6.78 -16.56
C ASP A 165 -2.33 -5.44 -15.99
N GLY A 166 -2.64 -5.13 -14.72
CA GLY A 166 -2.22 -3.91 -14.04
C GLY A 166 -3.04 -2.67 -14.37
N VAL A 167 -4.09 -2.78 -15.19
CA VAL A 167 -4.87 -1.63 -15.70
C VAL A 167 -6.38 -1.84 -15.65
N THR A 168 -6.87 -3.07 -15.86
CA THR A 168 -8.31 -3.32 -15.85
C THR A 168 -8.81 -3.32 -14.41
N PRO A 169 -9.92 -2.64 -14.08
CA PRO A 169 -10.43 -2.60 -12.71
C PRO A 169 -10.79 -3.98 -12.14
N LEU A 170 -10.39 -4.21 -10.90
CA LEU A 170 -10.88 -5.29 -10.03
C LEU A 170 -10.88 -4.79 -8.58
N ALA A 171 -11.73 -3.79 -8.35
CA ALA A 171 -11.77 -2.97 -7.13
C ALA A 171 -11.80 -3.78 -5.83
N ASN A 172 -11.07 -3.31 -4.82
CA ASN A 172 -11.36 -3.64 -3.42
C ASN A 172 -12.50 -2.74 -2.92
N GLY A 173 -13.35 -3.23 -2.02
CA GLY A 173 -14.58 -2.55 -1.59
C GLY A 173 -14.36 -1.32 -0.70
N ARG A 174 -13.18 -1.17 -0.09
CA ARG A 174 -12.78 0.00 0.72
C ARG A 174 -11.46 0.57 0.22
N ASP A 175 -10.46 0.73 1.09
CA ASP A 175 -9.19 1.34 0.74
C ASP A 175 -8.27 0.32 0.05
N GLY A 176 -7.38 0.80 -0.83
CA GLY A 176 -6.35 -0.05 -1.39
C GLY A 176 -5.42 -0.56 -0.29
N ILE A 177 -4.87 0.38 0.49
CA ILE A 177 -4.08 0.12 1.69
C ILE A 177 -4.58 1.00 2.83
N ARG A 178 -4.81 0.40 4.00
CA ARG A 178 -5.13 1.12 5.23
C ARG A 178 -4.03 0.92 6.26
N LEU A 179 -3.52 2.01 6.82
CA LEU A 179 -2.54 2.02 7.91
C LEU A 179 -3.21 2.57 9.18
N GLY A 180 -3.24 1.75 10.22
CA GLY A 180 -3.91 2.06 11.48
C GLY A 180 -5.42 1.83 11.42
N ASP A 181 -6.02 1.91 12.60
CA ASP A 181 -7.46 2.02 12.77
C ASP A 181 -7.79 3.47 13.15
N ALA A 182 -9.04 3.89 12.90
CA ALA A 182 -9.52 5.20 13.32
C ALA A 182 -9.15 5.45 14.79
N PRO A 183 -8.69 6.67 15.15
CA PRO A 183 -8.12 6.94 16.46
C PRO A 183 -9.04 6.43 17.56
N VAL A 184 -8.52 5.50 18.37
CA VAL A 184 -9.22 5.05 19.56
C VAL A 184 -9.22 6.24 20.51
N THR A 185 -10.37 6.89 20.71
CA THR A 185 -10.51 8.09 21.57
C THR A 185 -10.25 7.83 23.06
N ALA A 186 -9.60 6.73 23.41
CA ALA A 186 -9.23 6.39 24.77
C ALA A 186 -7.81 6.89 25.07
N ALA A 187 -7.71 8.14 25.52
CA ALA A 187 -6.49 8.65 26.13
C ALA A 187 -6.05 7.72 27.29
N GLY A 188 -4.81 7.22 27.26
CA GLY A 188 -4.19 6.56 28.41
C GLY A 188 -3.96 5.05 28.32
N THR A 189 -4.26 4.40 27.19
CA THR A 189 -3.74 3.05 26.90
C THR A 189 -2.49 3.16 26.02
N THR A 190 -1.52 2.25 26.17
CA THR A 190 -0.42 2.08 25.21
C THR A 190 -1.01 2.05 23.81
N VAL A 191 -0.78 3.09 23.02
CA VAL A 191 -1.24 3.14 21.63
C VAL A 191 -0.34 2.16 20.91
N ASN A 192 -0.89 1.02 20.52
CA ASN A 192 -0.20 0.13 19.60
C ASN A 192 -0.01 0.94 18.31
N ASP A 193 1.24 1.10 17.89
CA ASP A 193 1.59 2.01 16.80
C ASP A 193 1.62 1.27 15.45
N VAL A 194 1.03 1.89 14.42
CA VAL A 194 1.23 1.54 13.01
C VAL A 194 2.16 2.59 12.41
N ALA A 195 3.45 2.49 12.71
CA ALA A 195 4.43 3.53 12.39
C ALA A 195 5.63 2.96 11.64
N SER A 196 6.40 3.84 10.98
CA SER A 196 7.66 3.45 10.30
C SER A 196 7.51 2.35 9.24
N ASN A 197 6.31 2.15 8.69
CA ASN A 197 6.10 1.22 7.58
C ASN A 197 6.50 1.87 6.25
N LEU A 198 6.90 1.05 5.28
CA LEU A 198 7.24 1.49 3.92
C LEU A 198 6.21 0.97 2.92
N VAL A 199 5.47 1.89 2.28
CA VAL A 199 4.58 1.60 1.17
C VAL A 199 5.22 2.13 -0.11
N GLY A 200 5.71 1.21 -0.94
CA GLY A 200 6.47 1.49 -2.14
C GLY A 200 7.98 1.45 -1.90
N GLY A 201 8.73 2.47 -2.30
CA GLY A 201 10.19 2.51 -2.06
C GLY A 201 10.89 3.74 -2.63
N ASP A 202 12.20 3.64 -2.85
CA ASP A 202 13.02 4.74 -3.39
C ASP A 202 12.87 4.90 -4.91
N ASP A 203 12.42 3.86 -5.62
CA ASP A 203 12.24 3.86 -7.08
C ASP A 203 10.94 3.18 -7.50
N ALA A 204 10.57 3.37 -8.78
CA ALA A 204 9.32 2.85 -9.35
C ALA A 204 9.23 1.31 -9.37
N SER A 205 10.34 0.56 -9.26
CA SER A 205 10.30 -0.90 -9.18
C SER A 205 9.75 -1.39 -7.84
N ALA A 206 9.91 -0.59 -6.79
CA ALA A 206 9.33 -0.83 -5.48
C ALA A 206 7.88 -0.33 -5.37
N GLY A 207 7.43 0.55 -6.28
CA GLY A 207 6.11 1.15 -6.27
C GLY A 207 4.97 0.13 -6.39
N ASN A 208 3.94 0.29 -5.56
CA ASN A 208 2.69 -0.45 -5.76
C ASN A 208 1.85 0.25 -6.84
N VAL A 209 1.05 -0.53 -7.58
CA VAL A 209 -0.06 -0.02 -8.38
C VAL A 209 -1.32 -0.14 -7.53
N ILE A 210 -1.96 0.99 -7.23
CA ILE A 210 -3.12 1.08 -6.33
C ILE A 210 -4.20 1.88 -7.05
N ALA A 211 -5.21 1.18 -7.55
CA ALA A 211 -6.24 1.83 -8.33
C ALA A 211 -7.63 1.24 -8.13
N HIS A 212 -8.64 2.04 -8.45
CA HIS A 212 -10.04 1.62 -8.43
C HIS A 212 -10.56 1.16 -7.06
N SER A 213 -9.92 1.59 -5.97
CA SER A 213 -10.39 1.29 -4.62
C SER A 213 -11.75 1.96 -4.38
N GLY A 214 -12.66 1.26 -3.70
CA GLY A 214 -14.00 1.76 -3.36
C GLY A 214 -14.03 2.93 -2.36
N ARG A 215 -12.85 3.36 -1.89
CA ARG A 215 -12.59 4.57 -1.10
C ARG A 215 -11.30 5.24 -1.56
N ASN A 216 -10.33 5.45 -0.66
CA ASN A 216 -9.04 6.03 -0.95
C ASN A 216 -8.06 4.99 -1.52
N GLY A 217 -7.01 5.43 -2.21
CA GLY A 217 -5.89 4.56 -2.55
C GLY A 217 -5.17 4.08 -1.28
N ILE A 218 -4.71 5.03 -0.47
CA ILE A 218 -4.07 4.78 0.82
C ILE A 218 -4.70 5.67 1.89
N THR A 219 -5.15 5.08 3.00
CA THR A 219 -5.60 5.83 4.19
C THR A 219 -4.64 5.62 5.34
N VAL A 220 -4.25 6.69 6.03
CA VAL A 220 -3.43 6.65 7.25
C VAL A 220 -4.26 7.20 8.41
N PHE A 221 -4.79 6.33 9.26
CA PHE A 221 -5.68 6.72 10.35
C PHE A 221 -4.98 7.25 11.60
N CYS A 222 -3.79 6.74 11.86
CA CYS A 222 -3.01 7.08 13.04
C CYS A 222 -1.54 7.08 12.69
N CYS A 223 -0.76 7.55 13.66
CA CYS A 223 0.64 7.17 13.80
C CYS A 223 1.56 7.86 12.78
N ALA A 224 2.85 7.95 13.10
CA ALA A 224 3.80 8.76 12.35
C ALA A 224 4.83 7.93 11.57
N ASN A 225 5.57 8.60 10.69
CA ASN A 225 6.73 8.05 9.97
C ASN A 225 6.41 6.90 9.00
N ASN A 226 5.16 6.70 8.60
CA ASN A 226 4.87 5.78 7.51
C ASN A 226 5.30 6.42 6.19
N ARG A 227 6.28 5.80 5.52
CA ARG A 227 6.84 6.30 4.27
C ARG A 227 6.01 5.78 3.09
N ILE A 228 5.33 6.67 2.40
CA ILE A 228 4.53 6.36 1.20
C ILE A 228 5.22 7.00 0.01
N THR A 229 5.94 6.21 -0.79
CA THR A 229 6.77 6.75 -1.88
C THR A 229 6.76 5.85 -3.11
N ALA A 230 6.87 6.46 -4.29
CA ALA A 230 6.98 5.81 -5.60
C ALA A 230 5.79 4.93 -6.02
N ASN A 231 4.64 5.02 -5.35
CA ASN A 231 3.43 4.30 -5.74
C ASN A 231 2.75 4.97 -6.93
N ALA A 232 2.18 4.16 -7.83
CA ALA A 232 1.24 4.59 -8.84
C ALA A 232 -0.18 4.48 -8.24
N ILE A 233 -0.81 5.62 -7.95
CA ILE A 233 -2.12 5.71 -7.30
C ILE A 233 -3.06 6.48 -8.22
N TYR A 234 -4.16 5.85 -8.66
CA TYR A 234 -5.07 6.47 -9.62
C TYR A 234 -6.47 5.85 -9.65
N SER A 235 -7.44 6.60 -10.15
CA SER A 235 -8.83 6.19 -10.32
C SER A 235 -9.48 5.58 -9.07
N ASN A 236 -9.05 5.98 -7.86
CA ASN A 236 -9.77 5.61 -6.64
C ASN A 236 -11.03 6.50 -6.50
N THR A 237 -12.03 6.04 -5.76
CA THR A 237 -13.31 6.76 -5.69
C THR A 237 -13.27 8.01 -4.80
N GLN A 238 -12.25 8.12 -3.94
CA GLN A 238 -11.99 9.25 -3.05
C GLN A 238 -10.59 9.81 -3.32
N LEU A 239 -9.73 9.96 -2.31
CA LEU A 239 -8.38 10.51 -2.48
C LEU A 239 -7.35 9.43 -2.81
N GLY A 240 -6.25 9.82 -3.44
CA GLY A 240 -5.11 8.93 -3.62
C GLY A 240 -4.45 8.56 -2.29
N ILE A 241 -4.19 9.58 -1.46
CA ILE A 241 -3.68 9.43 -0.10
C ILE A 241 -4.52 10.32 0.82
N ASP A 242 -5.02 9.75 1.91
CA ASP A 242 -5.78 10.43 2.96
C ASP A 242 -5.05 10.30 4.30
N LEU A 243 -4.60 11.43 4.84
CA LEU A 243 -4.02 11.51 6.18
C LEU A 243 -5.12 11.96 7.14
N VAL A 244 -5.58 11.05 7.99
CA VAL A 244 -6.77 11.28 8.81
C VAL A 244 -6.40 11.94 10.12
N GLY A 245 -7.11 13.01 10.46
CA GLY A 245 -6.93 13.74 11.70
C GLY A 245 -7.48 13.01 12.92
N ALA A 246 -7.28 13.61 14.09
CA ALA A 246 -7.79 13.08 15.36
C ALA A 246 -9.33 12.97 15.43
N ASP A 247 -10.05 13.67 14.56
CA ASP A 247 -11.51 13.56 14.43
C ASP A 247 -11.97 12.29 13.70
N GLY A 248 -11.04 11.56 13.07
CA GLY A 248 -11.33 10.33 12.33
C GLY A 248 -12.09 10.55 11.02
N ILE A 249 -12.19 11.80 10.55
CA ILE A 249 -12.96 12.15 9.35
C ILE A 249 -12.08 12.00 8.11
N LEU A 250 -12.54 11.20 7.15
CA LEU A 250 -11.89 11.09 5.83
C LEU A 250 -12.08 12.38 5.03
N GLY A 251 -11.02 12.80 4.35
CA GLY A 251 -11.06 13.99 3.52
C GLY A 251 -9.70 14.62 3.31
N VAL A 252 -9.73 15.76 2.62
CA VAL A 252 -8.50 16.48 2.29
C VAL A 252 -7.89 17.07 3.55
N THR A 253 -6.66 16.69 3.84
CA THR A 253 -5.84 17.31 4.87
C THR A 253 -5.53 18.75 4.48
N ALA A 254 -5.75 19.70 5.38
CA ALA A 254 -5.53 21.11 5.08
C ALA A 254 -4.04 21.44 5.09
N ASN A 255 -3.56 22.26 4.14
CA ASN A 255 -2.23 22.85 4.22
C ASN A 255 -2.23 23.99 5.24
N ASP A 256 -1.66 23.76 6.42
CA ASP A 256 -1.63 24.71 7.53
C ASP A 256 -0.25 25.41 7.69
N SER A 257 -0.07 26.24 8.73
CA SER A 257 1.20 26.93 8.96
C SER A 257 2.04 26.20 10.00
N GLY A 258 3.14 25.60 9.54
CA GLY A 258 4.18 24.99 10.36
C GLY A 258 3.96 23.51 10.62
N ASP A 259 2.86 22.92 10.13
CA ASP A 259 2.57 21.47 10.18
C ASP A 259 2.65 20.94 11.61
N LEU A 260 1.89 21.62 12.48
CA LEU A 260 1.84 21.36 13.93
C LEU A 260 0.72 20.39 14.30
N ASP A 261 0.04 19.87 13.30
CA ASP A 261 -1.08 18.96 13.44
C ASP A 261 -0.66 17.59 13.98
N SER A 262 -1.66 16.81 14.37
CA SER A 262 -1.48 15.43 14.81
C SER A 262 -2.56 14.55 14.18
N GLY A 263 -2.16 13.33 13.81
CA GLY A 263 -3.00 12.42 13.05
C GLY A 263 -2.13 11.44 12.27
N GLY A 264 -2.69 10.86 11.21
CA GLY A 264 -1.94 10.04 10.28
C GLY A 264 -0.76 10.81 9.68
N ASN A 265 0.46 10.31 9.88
CA ASN A 265 1.71 10.98 9.46
C ASN A 265 1.78 12.47 9.83
N ASP A 266 1.29 12.82 11.02
CA ASP A 266 1.27 14.19 11.53
C ASP A 266 0.54 15.19 10.60
N LEU A 267 -0.36 14.69 9.74
CA LEU A 267 -1.09 15.47 8.73
C LEU A 267 -0.20 16.25 7.76
N GLN A 268 1.02 15.74 7.52
CA GLN A 268 2.04 16.31 6.65
C GLN A 268 1.50 17.11 5.46
N ASN A 269 1.75 18.43 5.48
CA ASN A 269 1.44 19.33 4.37
C ASN A 269 2.07 18.87 3.04
N PHE A 270 1.36 19.11 1.93
CA PHE A 270 1.80 18.76 0.56
C PHE A 270 2.26 19.98 -0.25
N PRO A 271 3.09 19.79 -1.30
CA PRO A 271 3.57 20.88 -2.13
C PRO A 271 2.43 21.61 -2.85
N VAL A 272 2.44 22.94 -2.81
CA VAL A 272 1.53 23.77 -3.61
C VAL A 272 2.23 24.15 -4.90
N LEU A 273 1.73 23.63 -6.03
CA LEU A 273 2.28 23.90 -7.36
C LEU A 273 1.68 25.20 -7.92
N ALA A 274 2.53 26.19 -8.19
CA ALA A 274 2.16 27.38 -8.95
C ALA A 274 2.38 27.13 -10.45
N SER A 275 1.46 27.64 -11.29
CA SER A 275 1.27 27.26 -12.69
C SER A 275 2.56 27.01 -13.48
N ALA A 276 2.61 25.89 -14.20
CA ALA A 276 3.62 25.62 -15.22
C ALA A 276 3.44 26.59 -16.39
N ALA A 277 4.29 27.60 -16.50
CA ALA A 277 4.33 28.44 -17.69
C ALA A 277 5.03 27.68 -18.82
N GLY A 278 4.27 26.92 -19.61
CA GLY A 278 4.60 26.55 -21.00
C GLY A 278 5.91 25.79 -21.29
N ALA A 279 6.70 25.40 -20.30
CA ALA A 279 7.92 24.61 -20.50
C ALA A 279 8.42 24.02 -19.18
N ALA A 280 7.89 22.86 -18.77
CA ALA A 280 8.45 21.87 -17.82
C ALA A 280 8.95 22.36 -16.43
N THR A 281 9.01 23.66 -16.18
CA THR A 281 9.49 24.27 -14.94
C THR A 281 8.29 24.59 -14.08
N ILE A 282 8.21 23.90 -12.96
CA ILE A 282 7.18 24.07 -11.95
C ILE A 282 7.79 24.87 -10.82
N THR A 283 7.20 26.02 -10.53
CA THR A 283 7.44 26.73 -9.28
C THR A 283 6.53 26.17 -8.22
N ALA A 284 7.05 25.87 -7.05
CA ALA A 284 6.24 25.33 -5.96
C ALA A 284 6.72 25.83 -4.60
N THR A 285 5.83 25.72 -3.62
CA THR A 285 6.11 26.02 -2.22
C THR A 285 5.74 24.83 -1.34
N LEU A 286 6.50 24.62 -0.27
CA LEU A 286 6.14 23.73 0.81
C LEU A 286 6.29 24.49 2.14
N ASN A 287 5.27 24.41 2.98
CA ASN A 287 5.31 24.84 4.37
C ASN A 287 5.07 23.60 5.23
N SER A 288 6.08 23.16 5.98
CA SER A 288 6.00 21.99 6.85
C SER A 288 6.96 22.12 8.04
N ALA A 289 7.32 21.03 8.72
CA ALA A 289 8.21 21.06 9.87
C ALA A 289 9.53 21.82 9.55
N ALA A 290 9.96 22.68 10.46
CA ALA A 290 11.14 23.51 10.29
C ALA A 290 12.45 22.72 10.23
N SER A 291 13.38 23.17 9.39
CA SER A 291 14.72 22.59 9.23
C SER A 291 14.69 21.07 8.97
N ALA A 292 13.69 20.60 8.24
CA ALA A 292 13.46 19.18 7.97
C ALA A 292 13.68 18.86 6.49
N LEU A 293 14.13 17.63 6.22
CA LEU A 293 14.42 17.14 4.89
C LEU A 293 13.19 16.45 4.30
N TYR A 294 12.88 16.76 3.05
CA TYR A 294 11.74 16.22 2.33
C TYR A 294 12.15 15.62 0.99
N ARG A 295 11.59 14.46 0.68
CA ARG A 295 11.50 13.94 -0.68
C ARG A 295 10.24 14.47 -1.32
N ILE A 296 10.38 15.06 -2.50
CA ILE A 296 9.27 15.55 -3.32
C ILE A 296 9.19 14.68 -4.56
N GLU A 297 8.01 14.13 -4.83
CA GLU A 297 7.74 13.37 -6.05
C GLU A 297 6.75 14.13 -6.91
N PHE A 298 7.00 14.15 -8.22
CA PHE A 298 6.08 14.72 -9.19
C PHE A 298 5.47 13.62 -10.01
N PHE A 299 4.15 13.67 -10.17
CA PHE A 299 3.40 12.67 -10.92
C PHE A 299 2.57 13.34 -12.00
N ALA A 300 2.41 12.65 -13.13
CA ALA A 300 1.39 12.98 -14.12
C ALA A 300 0.23 12.00 -14.02
N GLY A 301 -0.99 12.55 -14.07
CA GLY A 301 -2.23 11.81 -14.27
C GLY A 301 -2.88 12.20 -15.59
N ASP A 302 -3.67 11.28 -16.15
CA ASP A 302 -4.34 11.50 -17.43
C ASP A 302 -5.49 12.53 -17.36
N ALA A 303 -6.00 12.80 -16.16
CA ALA A 303 -6.96 13.86 -15.89
C ALA A 303 -6.79 14.41 -14.47
N CYS A 304 -7.32 15.62 -14.23
CA CYS A 304 -7.43 16.14 -12.86
C CYS A 304 -8.44 15.28 -12.10
N ASP A 305 -8.10 14.91 -10.86
CA ASP A 305 -9.04 14.22 -10.00
C ASP A 305 -10.24 15.12 -9.65
N THR A 306 -11.41 14.51 -9.48
CA THR A 306 -12.66 15.22 -9.21
C THR A 306 -12.70 15.89 -7.83
N SER A 307 -11.89 15.44 -6.87
CA SER A 307 -11.72 16.10 -5.57
C SER A 307 -11.01 17.45 -5.68
N GLY A 308 -10.32 17.72 -6.80
CA GLY A 308 -9.41 18.85 -6.94
C GLY A 308 -8.03 18.61 -6.31
N TYR A 309 -7.84 17.48 -5.63
CA TYR A 309 -6.59 17.03 -5.03
C TYR A 309 -6.18 15.75 -5.76
N GLY A 310 -5.41 15.92 -6.83
CA GLY A 310 -5.09 14.86 -7.78
C GLY A 310 -4.33 13.67 -7.16
N GLU A 311 -4.43 12.53 -7.82
CA GLU A 311 -3.68 11.32 -7.46
C GLU A 311 -2.31 11.25 -8.17
N GLY A 312 -1.45 10.33 -7.74
CA GLY A 312 -0.10 10.16 -8.26
C GLY A 312 0.02 8.97 -9.22
N GLU A 313 -0.45 9.09 -10.46
CA GLU A 313 -0.53 7.95 -11.40
C GLU A 313 0.84 7.52 -11.93
N ARG A 314 1.60 8.43 -12.55
CA ARG A 314 2.92 8.14 -13.16
C ARG A 314 3.99 9.02 -12.57
N LEU A 315 4.94 8.42 -11.83
CA LEU A 315 6.11 9.12 -11.31
C LEU A 315 6.97 9.66 -12.46
N LEU A 316 7.18 10.97 -12.47
CA LEU A 316 7.99 11.66 -13.48
C LEU A 316 9.38 12.02 -12.97
N ASP A 317 9.46 12.54 -11.75
CA ASP A 317 10.70 13.05 -11.18
C ASP A 317 10.68 13.01 -9.65
N THR A 318 11.86 13.07 -9.05
CA THR A 318 12.06 13.06 -7.60
C THR A 318 13.19 14.01 -7.23
N ILE A 319 12.93 14.89 -6.27
CA ILE A 319 13.96 15.76 -5.68
C ILE A 319 13.99 15.63 -4.17
N THR A 320 15.07 16.10 -3.56
CA THR A 320 15.20 16.25 -2.10
C THR A 320 15.51 17.70 -1.79
N LEU A 321 14.84 18.27 -0.80
CA LEU A 321 15.02 19.65 -0.35
C LEU A 321 14.86 19.77 1.16
N MET A 322 15.26 20.91 1.72
CA MET A 322 15.14 21.20 3.14
C MET A 322 14.28 22.46 3.35
N THR A 323 13.38 22.41 4.33
CA THR A 323 12.67 23.60 4.80
C THR A 323 13.60 24.49 5.62
N ASN A 324 13.36 25.81 5.59
CA ASN A 324 14.13 26.73 6.44
C ASN A 324 13.71 26.63 7.92
N SER A 325 14.32 27.45 8.78
CA SER A 325 14.03 27.50 10.23
C SER A 325 12.58 27.89 10.58
N SER A 326 11.81 28.35 9.60
CA SER A 326 10.38 28.68 9.73
C SER A 326 9.49 27.67 9.00
N GLY A 327 10.02 26.54 8.54
CA GLY A 327 9.24 25.51 7.86
C GLY A 327 8.99 25.75 6.37
N ASN A 328 9.51 26.83 5.80
CA ASN A 328 9.20 27.23 4.43
C ASN A 328 10.30 26.86 3.44
N VAL A 329 9.90 26.50 2.23
CA VAL A 329 10.77 26.42 1.06
C VAL A 329 9.99 26.78 -0.20
N GLN A 330 10.62 27.57 -1.07
CA GLN A 330 10.14 27.83 -2.42
C GLN A 330 11.21 27.33 -3.39
N PHE A 331 10.80 26.61 -4.43
CA PHE A 331 11.72 25.99 -5.36
C PHE A 331 11.15 26.01 -6.78
N SER A 332 12.03 25.79 -7.76
CA SER A 332 11.67 25.59 -9.16
C SER A 332 12.28 24.28 -9.63
N GLN A 333 11.47 23.41 -10.21
CA GLN A 333 11.93 22.12 -10.71
C GLN A 333 11.56 21.97 -12.18
N ASN A 334 12.54 21.59 -13.00
CA ASN A 334 12.29 21.22 -14.38
C ASN A 334 11.91 19.73 -14.45
N VAL A 335 10.61 19.44 -14.45
CA VAL A 335 10.08 18.08 -14.56
C VAL A 335 9.98 17.72 -16.03
N ALA A 336 10.97 16.95 -16.51
CA ALA A 336 10.96 16.46 -17.88
C ALA A 336 9.80 15.48 -18.11
N GLY A 337 9.26 15.46 -19.33
CA GLY A 337 8.29 14.44 -19.74
C GLY A 337 6.88 14.60 -19.19
N VAL A 338 6.50 15.78 -18.68
CA VAL A 338 5.10 16.12 -18.43
C VAL A 338 4.33 16.07 -19.76
N PRO A 339 3.38 15.15 -19.96
CA PRO A 339 2.63 15.09 -21.21
C PRO A 339 1.73 16.32 -21.39
N ASP A 340 1.53 16.74 -22.63
CA ASP A 340 0.62 17.85 -22.95
C ASP A 340 -0.79 17.56 -22.44
N GLY A 341 -1.33 18.48 -21.63
CA GLY A 341 -2.68 18.36 -21.06
C GLY A 341 -2.80 17.41 -19.86
N ALA A 342 -1.72 16.78 -19.40
CA ALA A 342 -1.75 15.96 -18.19
C ALA A 342 -1.98 16.80 -16.93
N ALA A 343 -2.69 16.22 -15.96
CA ALA A 343 -2.72 16.76 -14.61
C ALA A 343 -1.37 16.49 -13.94
N LEU A 344 -0.85 17.48 -13.23
CA LEU A 344 0.40 17.35 -12.49
C LEU A 344 0.11 17.44 -10.99
N THR A 345 0.62 16.47 -10.25
CA THR A 345 0.47 16.37 -8.79
C THR A 345 1.83 16.18 -8.14
N ALA A 346 1.93 16.45 -6.85
CA ALA A 346 3.15 16.21 -6.10
C ALA A 346 2.87 15.77 -4.67
N THR A 347 3.74 14.93 -4.13
CA THR A 347 3.74 14.53 -2.72
C THR A 347 4.96 15.07 -2.00
N ALA A 348 4.85 15.25 -0.69
CA ALA A 348 5.99 15.51 0.18
C ALA A 348 6.08 14.38 1.21
N THR A 349 7.28 13.81 1.36
CA THR A 349 7.55 12.80 2.37
C THR A 349 8.73 13.22 3.21
N ARG A 350 8.50 13.35 4.52
CA ARG A 350 9.57 13.67 5.46
C ARG A 350 10.60 12.54 5.51
N LEU A 351 11.87 12.90 5.45
CA LEU A 351 12.99 11.97 5.58
C LEU A 351 13.70 12.18 6.91
N LEU A 352 14.05 11.07 7.57
CA LEU A 352 14.85 11.09 8.81
C LEU A 352 16.34 11.35 8.54
N SER A 353 16.80 11.10 7.31
CA SER A 353 18.16 11.34 6.87
C SER A 353 18.21 11.50 5.34
N ALA A 354 19.29 12.08 4.81
CA ALA A 354 19.47 12.20 3.36
C ALA A 354 19.59 10.80 2.72
N PRO A 355 18.91 10.54 1.58
CA PRO A 355 19.06 9.28 0.87
C PRO A 355 20.51 9.09 0.45
N ALA A 356 21.00 7.84 0.51
CA ALA A 356 22.33 7.50 0.00
C ALA A 356 22.35 7.67 -1.53
N GLY A 357 22.68 8.88 -2.02
CA GLY A 357 22.84 9.17 -3.45
C GLY A 357 22.04 10.35 -4.02
N GLY A 358 21.29 11.11 -3.21
CA GLY A 358 20.55 12.30 -3.68
C GLY A 358 21.41 13.57 -3.70
N GLN A 359 21.41 14.32 -4.80
CA GLN A 359 22.00 15.66 -4.86
C GLN A 359 21.25 16.61 -3.92
N VAL A 360 21.97 17.18 -2.96
CA VAL A 360 21.46 18.29 -2.13
C VAL A 360 21.64 19.57 -2.93
N TYR A 361 20.55 20.18 -3.38
CA TYR A 361 20.57 21.56 -3.85
C TYR A 361 20.46 22.47 -2.63
N GLY A 362 21.54 23.20 -2.35
CA GLY A 362 21.59 24.28 -1.37
C GLY A 362 21.45 25.64 -2.03
#